data_AF-A0A355EUI1-F1
#
_entry.id   AF-A0A355EUI1-F1
#
_cell.length_a   1.000
_cell.length_b   1.000
_cell.length_c   1.000
_cell.angle_alpha   90.00
_cell.angle_beta   90.00
_cell.angle_gamma   90.00
#
_symmetry.space_group_name_H-M   'P 1'
#
loop_
_entity.id
_entity.type
_entity.pdbx_description
1 polymer ?
#
loop_
_entity_poly.entity_id
_entity_poly.type
_entity_poly.pdbx_seq_one_letter_code
_entity_poly.pdbx_strand_id
1 'polypeptide(L)'
;MGSSIRSSAVLLAAVSLLPAAAGAIPARDVLGSTHADGKYNFTGENFLNEGADQLLELGTRVIKVWFDPNSTPTYPFNSKWGPPPQNLEDLARHPYYRELFDKPFSTFILVLARRVPVNDFIDGMTPEEATVEREQTYGLARHLLTTYAGTGKTFVLQNWEGDHLLRRGLKEGEVPDRTRVRGMAAWLNARQVGVLNARRDVPAEGVTVAHAVEVNLLREAMAGNVTVTNDVVPLTRADLYSYSSWDVQFDPAELVRALDYLAAKAPDSSLYGRRNVYLGEFGAAKDHVADEQDRAAVIRELTDAALGWGVRWAVYWQLYCNEPARVYTTPRPANQDLRGFWLIRPDGVRTRMYSNFFNHFRTSLVRVLLRGPGGHFVTPEGGGGGSVWVSGTRPTDQSVLVLRDLNGGSLRNGDAVEILTHDGTYLREAEDGRVLADRRQAIEGTRFVIRKIGATGHNVLGPRDRLAIEGASGQFL
;
A
#
# COMPACT_ATOMS: atom_id res chain seq x y z
N MET A 1 -6.55 -27.28 46.16
CA MET A 1 -6.62 -26.76 44.77
C MET A 1 -5.55 -25.69 44.66
N GLY A 2 -4.39 -26.04 44.09
CA GLY A 2 -3.21 -25.18 44.09
C GLY A 2 -3.28 -24.12 43.01
N SER A 3 -3.24 -22.85 43.40
CA SER A 3 -2.98 -21.73 42.50
C SER A 3 -1.50 -21.76 42.09
N SER A 4 -1.23 -22.12 40.84
CA SER A 4 0.08 -21.92 40.22
C SER A 4 0.28 -20.41 40.01
N ILE A 5 1.01 -19.77 40.92
CA ILE A 5 1.59 -18.45 40.71
C ILE A 5 2.70 -18.65 39.68
N ARG A 6 2.44 -18.34 38.41
CA ARG A 6 3.48 -18.23 37.39
C ARG A 6 4.17 -16.90 37.59
N SER A 7 5.41 -16.94 38.09
CA SER A 7 6.25 -15.77 38.29
C SER A 7 6.47 -15.02 36.99
N SER A 8 5.98 -13.79 36.92
CA SER A 8 6.30 -12.81 35.89
C SER A 8 7.71 -12.29 36.12
N ALA A 9 8.69 -12.87 35.43
CA ALA A 9 10.04 -12.34 35.40
C ALA A 9 10.05 -11.07 34.55
N VAL A 10 10.42 -9.94 35.14
CA VAL A 10 10.95 -8.78 34.41
C VAL A 10 12.21 -9.29 33.70
N LEU A 11 12.08 -9.56 32.41
CA LEU A 11 13.17 -10.05 31.58
C LEU A 11 14.07 -8.85 31.28
N LEU A 12 15.33 -8.86 31.71
CA LEU A 12 16.35 -8.14 30.95
C LEU A 12 16.56 -8.94 29.66
N ALA A 13 15.68 -8.73 28.66
CA ALA A 13 15.79 -9.44 27.40
C ALA A 13 16.88 -8.78 26.57
N ALA A 14 18.06 -9.40 26.52
CA ALA A 14 18.98 -9.08 25.46
C ALA A 14 18.42 -9.66 24.15
N VAL A 15 17.84 -8.79 23.32
CA VAL A 15 17.19 -9.19 22.08
C VAL A 15 18.17 -9.04 20.91
N SER A 16 18.32 -10.09 20.09
CA SER A 16 19.04 -9.98 18.82
C SER A 16 18.08 -9.64 17.69
N LEU A 17 18.35 -8.59 16.92
CA LEU A 17 17.67 -8.33 15.65
C LEU A 17 18.04 -9.44 14.67
N LEU A 18 17.07 -10.12 14.06
CA LEU A 18 17.32 -10.90 12.84
C LEU A 18 16.63 -10.19 11.66
N PRO A 19 17.32 -9.99 10.53
CA PRO A 19 16.75 -9.28 9.40
C PRO A 19 15.68 -10.16 8.75
N ALA A 20 14.49 -9.60 8.57
CA ALA A 20 13.46 -10.17 7.68
C ALA A 20 13.73 -9.87 6.19
N ALA A 21 14.93 -9.35 5.88
CA ALA A 21 15.39 -8.75 4.62
C ALA A 21 15.00 -7.26 4.46
N ALA A 22 15.98 -6.46 4.01
CA ALA A 22 16.01 -5.00 3.82
C ALA A 22 16.17 -4.16 5.10
N GLY A 23 17.07 -3.17 5.04
CA GLY A 23 17.27 -2.17 6.11
C GLY A 23 16.05 -1.25 6.26
N ALA A 24 16.21 -0.20 7.06
CA ALA A 24 15.16 0.79 7.28
C ALA A 24 14.60 1.34 5.94
N ILE A 25 13.28 1.26 5.77
CA ILE A 25 12.57 1.76 4.58
C ILE A 25 11.87 3.07 4.98
N PRO A 26 12.15 4.21 4.33
CA PRO A 26 11.42 5.44 4.61
C PRO A 26 9.91 5.25 4.37
N ALA A 27 9.06 5.67 5.30
CA ALA A 27 7.62 5.50 5.16
C ALA A 27 7.05 6.22 3.92
N ARG A 28 7.71 7.31 3.47
CA ARG A 28 7.41 7.99 2.19
C ARG A 28 7.58 7.14 0.93
N ASP A 29 8.26 6.00 1.02
CA ASP A 29 8.40 5.03 -0.08
C ASP A 29 7.42 3.87 -0.02
N VAL A 30 6.56 3.85 1.00
CA VAL A 30 5.55 2.81 1.23
C VAL A 30 4.15 3.42 1.17
N LEU A 31 3.96 4.53 1.85
CA LEU A 31 2.69 5.25 1.90
C LEU A 31 2.57 6.21 0.72
N GLY A 32 1.43 6.17 0.03
CA GLY A 32 1.11 7.00 -1.12
C GLY A 32 -0.31 7.52 -1.08
N SER A 33 -0.66 8.29 -2.12
CA SER A 33 -2.03 8.72 -2.34
C SER A 33 -2.34 8.74 -3.83
N THR A 34 -3.62 8.57 -4.13
CA THR A 34 -4.16 8.64 -5.47
C THR A 34 -4.45 10.08 -5.87
N HIS A 35 -4.35 10.38 -7.17
CA HIS A 35 -4.75 11.64 -7.78
C HIS A 35 -5.43 11.39 -9.14
N ALA A 36 -6.76 11.55 -9.23
CA ALA A 36 -7.52 11.27 -10.44
C ALA A 36 -8.88 11.99 -10.48
N ASP A 37 -9.46 12.10 -11.68
CA ASP A 37 -10.82 12.61 -11.96
C ASP A 37 -11.13 14.00 -11.35
N GLY A 38 -10.29 14.97 -11.66
CA GLY A 38 -10.31 16.28 -11.00
C GLY A 38 -11.66 17.01 -11.03
N LYS A 39 -12.10 17.52 -9.86
CA LYS A 39 -13.26 18.41 -9.72
C LYS A 39 -12.90 19.84 -9.32
N TYR A 40 -11.69 20.05 -8.82
CA TYR A 40 -11.12 21.35 -8.47
C TYR A 40 -9.60 21.30 -8.57
N ASN A 41 -8.97 22.47 -8.68
CA ASN A 41 -7.51 22.64 -8.77
C ASN A 41 -7.13 24.02 -8.19
N PHE A 42 -5.86 24.25 -7.85
CA PHE A 42 -5.42 25.46 -7.15
C PHE A 42 -4.53 26.39 -7.96
N THR A 43 -3.91 25.91 -9.04
CA THR A 43 -2.93 26.69 -9.80
C THR A 43 -3.30 26.79 -11.29
N GLY A 44 -2.41 27.39 -12.09
CA GLY A 44 -2.49 27.38 -13.56
C GLY A 44 -1.81 26.18 -14.22
N GLU A 45 -1.21 25.28 -13.43
CA GLU A 45 -0.54 24.08 -13.91
C GLU A 45 -1.57 23.03 -14.39
N ASN A 46 -1.14 22.14 -15.30
CA ASN A 46 -1.95 21.01 -15.74
C ASN A 46 -2.31 20.11 -14.55
N PHE A 47 -3.56 19.64 -14.50
CA PHE A 47 -4.12 19.00 -13.31
C PHE A 47 -3.31 17.80 -12.81
N LEU A 48 -2.79 16.97 -13.72
CA LEU A 48 -1.98 15.81 -13.39
C LEU A 48 -0.74 16.20 -12.59
N ASN A 49 0.01 17.20 -13.07
CA ASN A 49 1.27 17.61 -12.48
C ASN A 49 1.09 18.52 -11.25
N GLU A 50 0.01 19.33 -11.19
CA GLU A 50 -0.33 20.11 -9.98
C GLU A 50 -0.53 19.17 -8.77
N GLY A 51 -1.31 18.10 -8.96
CA GLY A 51 -1.54 17.13 -7.88
C GLY A 51 -0.29 16.32 -7.55
N ALA A 52 0.54 16.01 -8.54
CA ALA A 52 1.82 15.36 -8.32
C ALA A 52 2.74 16.23 -7.43
N ASP A 53 2.80 17.54 -7.70
CA ASP A 53 3.60 18.47 -6.88
C ASP A 53 3.05 18.62 -5.47
N GLN A 54 1.73 18.66 -5.29
CA GLN A 54 1.12 18.66 -3.96
C GLN A 54 1.41 17.37 -3.19
N LEU A 55 1.48 16.21 -3.85
CA LEU A 55 1.87 14.96 -3.19
C LEU A 55 3.35 14.93 -2.78
N LEU A 56 4.24 15.50 -3.60
CA LEU A 56 5.64 15.67 -3.23
C LEU A 56 5.82 16.67 -2.09
N GLU A 57 5.04 17.76 -2.07
CA GLU A 57 5.03 18.73 -0.97
C GLU A 57 4.52 18.09 0.34
N LEU A 58 3.49 17.25 0.24
CA LEU A 58 3.02 16.43 1.34
C LEU A 58 4.12 15.45 1.82
N GLY A 59 5.00 15.00 0.93
CA GLY A 59 6.22 14.27 1.27
C GLY A 59 6.23 12.80 0.84
N THR A 60 5.20 12.31 0.17
CA THR A 60 5.19 10.94 -0.38
C THR A 60 6.03 10.84 -1.66
N ARG A 61 6.60 9.66 -1.91
CA ARG A 61 7.24 9.28 -3.17
C ARG A 61 6.51 8.12 -3.87
N VAL A 62 5.27 7.84 -3.48
CA VAL A 62 4.39 6.84 -4.08
C VAL A 62 3.13 7.54 -4.59
N ILE A 63 2.90 7.47 -5.91
CA ILE A 63 1.72 8.07 -6.55
C ILE A 63 0.93 7.03 -7.33
N LYS A 64 -0.40 7.05 -7.19
CA LYS A 64 -1.33 6.31 -8.05
C LYS A 64 -2.09 7.27 -8.95
N VAL A 65 -2.08 7.01 -10.25
CA VAL A 65 -2.75 7.82 -11.28
C VAL A 65 -3.41 6.92 -12.32
N TRP A 66 -4.49 7.40 -12.92
CA TRP A 66 -5.08 6.78 -14.10
C TRP A 66 -4.20 7.04 -15.32
N PHE A 67 -3.84 6.00 -16.04
CA PHE A 67 -3.04 6.06 -17.24
C PHE A 67 -3.91 5.59 -18.42
N ASP A 68 -4.72 6.51 -18.91
CA ASP A 68 -5.78 6.25 -19.89
C ASP A 68 -5.58 7.08 -21.16
N PRO A 69 -5.66 6.49 -22.37
CA PRO A 69 -5.55 7.23 -23.63
C PRO A 69 -6.57 8.36 -23.77
N ASN A 70 -7.75 8.23 -23.18
CA ASN A 70 -8.71 9.32 -23.03
C ASN A 70 -8.52 10.02 -21.68
N SER A 71 -7.41 10.76 -21.56
CA SER A 71 -7.02 11.42 -20.30
C SER A 71 -7.82 12.70 -19.97
N THR A 72 -8.47 13.35 -20.95
CA THR A 72 -9.17 14.64 -20.73
C THR A 72 -10.22 14.61 -19.61
N PRO A 73 -11.13 13.62 -19.53
CA PRO A 73 -12.11 13.59 -18.43
C PRO A 73 -11.45 13.43 -17.07
N THR A 74 -10.37 12.64 -17.00
CA THR A 74 -9.66 12.35 -15.75
C THR A 74 -8.82 13.54 -15.29
N TYR A 75 -8.18 14.24 -16.22
CA TYR A 75 -7.31 15.39 -15.95
C TYR A 75 -7.76 16.61 -16.75
N PRO A 76 -8.87 17.27 -16.32
CA PRO A 76 -9.54 18.28 -17.14
C PRO A 76 -8.94 19.69 -17.02
N PHE A 77 -8.31 20.04 -15.89
CA PHE A 77 -7.86 21.42 -15.64
C PHE A 77 -6.52 21.71 -16.30
N ASN A 78 -6.46 22.82 -17.03
CA ASN A 78 -5.25 23.38 -17.66
C ASN A 78 -4.47 22.38 -18.54
N SER A 79 -5.14 21.35 -19.06
CA SER A 79 -4.54 20.30 -19.89
C SER A 79 -5.06 20.37 -21.33
N LYS A 80 -4.17 20.13 -22.29
CA LYS A 80 -4.48 19.97 -23.72
C LYS A 80 -3.92 18.62 -24.19
N TRP A 81 -4.70 17.55 -24.02
CA TRP A 81 -4.29 16.18 -24.34
C TRP A 81 -4.28 15.84 -25.83
N GLY A 82 -5.01 16.60 -26.66
CA GLY A 82 -5.16 16.27 -28.07
C GLY A 82 -5.96 14.98 -28.31
N PRO A 83 -5.88 14.39 -29.51
CA PRO A 83 -6.53 13.12 -29.80
C PRO A 83 -5.88 11.97 -29.00
N PRO A 84 -6.66 10.96 -28.55
CA PRO A 84 -6.11 9.78 -27.88
C PRO A 84 -5.02 9.10 -28.71
N PRO A 85 -3.87 8.75 -28.11
CA PRO A 85 -2.81 8.03 -28.81
C PRO A 85 -3.27 6.62 -29.20
N GLN A 86 -2.61 6.03 -30.21
CA GLN A 86 -2.94 4.70 -30.74
C GLN A 86 -2.39 3.55 -29.88
N ASN A 87 -1.47 3.85 -28.95
CA ASN A 87 -0.88 2.86 -28.06
C ASN A 87 -0.40 3.51 -26.75
N LEU A 88 -0.12 2.68 -25.76
CA LEU A 88 0.31 3.10 -24.43
C LEU A 88 1.73 3.67 -24.39
N GLU A 89 2.61 3.26 -25.31
CA GLU A 89 3.97 3.83 -25.44
C GLU A 89 3.90 5.31 -25.85
N ASP A 90 3.07 5.66 -26.82
CA ASP A 90 2.85 7.04 -27.25
C ASP A 90 2.21 7.89 -26.14
N LEU A 91 1.30 7.31 -25.34
CA LEU A 91 0.75 7.98 -24.17
C LEU A 91 1.84 8.32 -23.14
N ALA A 92 2.77 7.39 -22.88
CA ALA A 92 3.87 7.62 -21.94
C ALA A 92 4.82 8.73 -22.43
N ARG A 93 4.93 8.91 -23.75
CA ARG A 93 5.71 9.98 -24.37
C ARG A 93 4.99 11.33 -24.35
N HIS A 94 3.69 11.39 -24.00
CA HIS A 94 2.95 12.65 -23.93
C HIS A 94 3.61 13.61 -22.92
N PRO A 95 3.73 14.92 -23.22
CA PRO A 95 4.45 15.86 -22.36
C PRO A 95 4.04 15.84 -20.89
N TYR A 96 2.74 15.77 -20.58
CA TYR A 96 2.26 15.72 -19.19
C TYR A 96 2.64 14.45 -18.43
N TYR A 97 2.67 13.29 -19.09
CA TYR A 97 3.12 12.04 -18.44
C TYR A 97 4.64 12.01 -18.31
N ARG A 98 5.38 12.51 -19.30
CA ARG A 98 6.84 12.67 -19.19
C ARG A 98 7.21 13.56 -18.02
N GLU A 99 6.56 14.73 -17.91
CA GLU A 99 6.75 15.64 -16.79
C GLU A 99 6.48 14.93 -15.45
N LEU A 100 5.39 14.18 -15.34
CA LEU A 100 5.08 13.40 -14.14
C LEU A 100 6.17 12.37 -13.83
N PHE A 101 6.59 11.59 -14.82
CA PHE A 101 7.56 10.51 -14.63
C PHE A 101 8.97 11.02 -14.30
N ASP A 102 9.31 12.23 -14.77
CA ASP A 102 10.56 12.92 -14.46
C ASP A 102 10.60 13.41 -12.99
N LYS A 103 9.44 13.64 -12.35
CA LYS A 103 9.36 14.04 -10.93
C LYS A 103 9.93 12.95 -9.98
N PRO A 104 10.46 13.32 -8.79
CA PRO A 104 11.25 12.42 -7.93
C PRO A 104 10.42 11.41 -7.09
N PHE A 105 9.34 10.87 -7.65
CA PHE A 105 8.69 9.69 -7.07
C PHE A 105 9.57 8.45 -7.22
N SER A 106 9.52 7.58 -6.21
CA SER A 106 10.16 6.25 -6.22
C SER A 106 9.24 5.22 -6.87
N THR A 107 7.92 5.39 -6.76
CA THR A 107 6.93 4.46 -7.32
C THR A 107 5.78 5.19 -8.00
N PHE A 108 5.46 4.76 -9.22
CA PHE A 108 4.29 5.17 -10.01
C PHE A 108 3.37 3.96 -10.20
N ILE A 109 2.15 4.04 -9.68
CA ILE A 109 1.11 3.04 -9.91
C ILE A 109 0.17 3.60 -10.98
N LEU A 110 0.17 2.96 -12.14
CA LEU A 110 -0.54 3.38 -13.34
C LEU A 110 -1.76 2.49 -13.53
N VAL A 111 -2.96 3.07 -13.41
CA VAL A 111 -4.22 2.35 -13.63
C VAL A 111 -4.56 2.37 -15.13
N LEU A 112 -4.42 1.23 -15.78
CA LEU A 112 -4.72 1.02 -17.20
C LEU A 112 -6.21 0.67 -17.35
N ALA A 113 -7.06 1.72 -17.33
CA ALA A 113 -8.51 1.60 -17.29
C ALA A 113 -9.14 1.32 -18.67
N ARG A 114 -8.86 2.14 -19.69
CA ARG A 114 -9.33 1.91 -21.07
C ARG A 114 -8.24 1.36 -21.97
N ARG A 115 -8.71 0.58 -22.93
CA ARG A 115 -7.90 -0.23 -23.85
C ARG A 115 -7.81 0.48 -25.19
N VAL A 116 -6.64 0.47 -25.81
CA VAL A 116 -6.48 0.96 -27.18
C VAL A 116 -5.68 -0.07 -27.99
N PRO A 117 -6.30 -0.72 -29.00
CA PRO A 117 -7.73 -0.71 -29.32
C PRO A 117 -8.58 -1.36 -28.21
N VAL A 118 -9.91 -1.18 -28.26
CA VAL A 118 -10.83 -1.78 -27.29
C VAL A 118 -10.78 -3.30 -27.39
N ASN A 119 -10.51 -3.99 -26.28
CA ASN A 119 -10.41 -5.45 -26.25
C ASN A 119 -11.10 -6.04 -25.00
N ASP A 120 -12.26 -6.69 -25.15
CA ASP A 120 -13.01 -7.17 -23.99
C ASP A 120 -12.74 -8.61 -23.56
N PHE A 121 -12.66 -8.83 -22.25
CA PHE A 121 -12.44 -10.15 -21.67
C PHE A 121 -13.76 -10.84 -21.27
N ILE A 122 -14.87 -10.11 -21.34
CA ILE A 122 -16.17 -10.52 -20.79
C ILE A 122 -16.73 -11.75 -21.53
N ASP A 123 -16.55 -11.86 -22.83
CA ASP A 123 -16.97 -13.03 -23.62
C ASP A 123 -15.84 -14.05 -23.83
N GLY A 124 -14.77 -13.94 -23.04
CA GLY A 124 -13.53 -14.68 -23.20
C GLY A 124 -12.44 -13.80 -23.81
N MET A 125 -11.32 -14.40 -24.21
CA MET A 125 -10.25 -13.70 -24.92
C MET A 125 -9.82 -14.56 -26.09
N THR A 126 -9.84 -13.99 -27.29
CA THR A 126 -9.25 -14.62 -28.48
C THR A 126 -7.71 -14.49 -28.46
N PRO A 127 -6.98 -15.34 -29.21
CA PRO A 127 -5.52 -15.18 -29.35
C PRO A 127 -5.09 -13.82 -29.90
N GLU A 128 -5.88 -13.23 -30.81
CA GLU A 128 -5.63 -11.93 -31.42
C GLU A 128 -5.77 -10.81 -30.39
N GLU A 129 -6.85 -10.83 -29.61
CA GLU A 129 -7.07 -9.93 -28.48
C GLU A 129 -5.94 -10.03 -27.45
N ALA A 130 -5.58 -11.25 -27.06
CA ALA A 130 -4.48 -11.47 -26.12
C ALA A 130 -3.15 -10.94 -26.67
N THR A 131 -2.93 -11.05 -27.98
CA THR A 131 -1.75 -10.48 -28.65
C THR A 131 -1.77 -8.96 -28.56
N VAL A 132 -2.89 -8.30 -28.83
CA VAL A 132 -3.02 -6.84 -28.73
C VAL A 132 -2.66 -6.34 -27.32
N GLU A 133 -3.22 -6.93 -26.26
CA GLU A 133 -2.94 -6.51 -24.87
C GLU A 133 -1.48 -6.75 -24.49
N ARG A 134 -0.90 -7.86 -24.97
CA ARG A 134 0.52 -8.16 -24.79
C ARG A 134 1.39 -7.09 -25.45
N GLU A 135 1.11 -6.71 -26.70
CA GLU A 135 1.93 -5.72 -27.42
C GLU A 135 1.80 -4.31 -26.81
N GLN A 136 0.62 -3.91 -26.35
CA GLN A 136 0.41 -2.62 -25.68
C GLN A 136 1.23 -2.51 -24.39
N THR A 137 1.19 -3.55 -23.55
CA THR A 137 1.95 -3.57 -22.30
C THR A 137 3.45 -3.79 -22.53
N TYR A 138 3.84 -4.55 -23.54
CA TYR A 138 5.23 -4.68 -23.98
C TYR A 138 5.81 -3.33 -24.40
N GLY A 139 5.14 -2.59 -25.30
CA GLY A 139 5.60 -1.29 -25.78
C GLY A 139 5.77 -0.27 -24.65
N LEU A 140 4.76 -0.16 -23.77
CA LEU A 140 4.82 0.69 -22.59
C LEU A 140 5.99 0.31 -21.66
N ALA A 141 6.09 -0.97 -21.29
CA ALA A 141 7.13 -1.43 -20.39
C ALA A 141 8.53 -1.24 -20.99
N ARG A 142 8.72 -1.53 -22.28
CA ARG A 142 9.99 -1.32 -22.99
C ARG A 142 10.40 0.14 -22.97
N HIS A 143 9.45 1.05 -23.22
CA HIS A 143 9.71 2.48 -23.17
C HIS A 143 10.13 2.92 -21.76
N LEU A 144 9.38 2.55 -20.72
CA LEU A 144 9.68 2.92 -19.34
C LEU A 144 11.04 2.38 -18.87
N LEU A 145 11.35 1.11 -19.20
CA LEU A 145 12.65 0.50 -18.89
C LEU A 145 13.80 1.22 -19.58
N THR A 146 13.63 1.58 -20.86
CA THR A 146 14.67 2.27 -21.64
C THR A 146 14.88 3.71 -21.17
N THR A 147 13.79 4.46 -21.00
CA THR A 147 13.84 5.90 -20.74
C THR A 147 14.23 6.23 -19.30
N TYR A 148 13.83 5.40 -18.34
CA TYR A 148 14.04 5.66 -16.92
C TYR A 148 15.10 4.75 -16.27
N ALA A 149 15.93 4.07 -17.08
CA ALA A 149 17.07 3.31 -16.58
C ALA A 149 17.98 4.15 -15.66
N GLY A 150 18.46 3.56 -14.58
CA GLY A 150 19.33 4.21 -13.59
C GLY A 150 18.66 5.18 -12.61
N THR A 151 17.35 5.43 -12.73
CA THR A 151 16.63 6.42 -11.89
C THR A 151 16.22 5.90 -10.51
N GLY A 152 16.24 4.59 -10.29
CA GLY A 152 15.70 3.89 -9.14
C GLY A 152 14.17 3.77 -9.11
N LYS A 153 13.46 4.18 -10.18
CA LYS A 153 12.00 4.22 -10.24
C LYS A 153 11.38 2.84 -10.40
N THR A 154 10.21 2.66 -9.79
CA THR A 154 9.31 1.53 -10.03
C THR A 154 8.03 2.02 -10.71
N PHE A 155 7.66 1.41 -11.83
CA PHE A 155 6.38 1.60 -12.50
C PHE A 155 5.55 0.32 -12.36
N VAL A 156 4.35 0.45 -11.82
CA VAL A 156 3.39 -0.64 -11.65
C VAL A 156 2.24 -0.43 -12.62
N LEU A 157 2.06 -1.36 -13.55
CA LEU A 157 0.94 -1.36 -14.49
C LEU A 157 -0.20 -2.18 -13.89
N GLN A 158 -1.35 -1.56 -13.62
CA GLN A 158 -2.44 -2.16 -12.83
C GLN A 158 -3.78 -2.04 -13.56
N ASN A 159 -4.71 -2.98 -13.36
CA ASN A 159 -6.14 -2.76 -13.63
C ASN A 159 -6.81 -1.93 -12.52
N TRP A 160 -8.04 -1.47 -12.76
CA TRP A 160 -8.92 -0.95 -11.71
C TRP A 160 -9.79 -2.08 -11.18
N GLU A 161 -9.95 -2.19 -9.87
CA GLU A 161 -11.01 -2.94 -9.16
C GLU A 161 -11.58 -4.16 -9.93
N GLY A 162 -10.79 -5.23 -9.94
CA GLY A 162 -11.03 -6.41 -10.77
C GLY A 162 -12.42 -7.02 -10.56
N ASP A 163 -12.97 -7.03 -9.35
CA ASP A 163 -14.28 -7.62 -9.08
C ASP A 163 -15.43 -6.78 -9.65
N HIS A 164 -15.27 -5.46 -9.72
CA HIS A 164 -16.21 -4.59 -10.44
C HIS A 164 -16.09 -4.78 -11.95
N LEU A 165 -14.88 -4.89 -12.49
CA LEU A 165 -14.67 -5.23 -13.90
C LEU A 165 -15.28 -6.60 -14.24
N LEU A 166 -15.03 -7.61 -13.40
CA LEU A 166 -15.56 -8.96 -13.52
C LEU A 166 -17.09 -8.97 -13.36
N ARG A 167 -17.74 -7.95 -12.81
CA ARG A 167 -19.21 -7.89 -12.69
C ARG A 167 -19.85 -6.91 -13.68
N ARG A 168 -19.08 -6.27 -14.55
CA ARG A 168 -19.62 -5.33 -15.54
C ARG A 168 -20.69 -5.99 -16.42
N GLY A 169 -21.87 -5.37 -16.45
CA GLY A 169 -23.02 -5.83 -17.23
C GLY A 169 -23.89 -6.88 -16.56
N LEU A 170 -23.48 -7.40 -15.39
CA LEU A 170 -24.31 -8.28 -14.58
C LEU A 170 -25.30 -7.48 -13.73
N LYS A 171 -26.44 -8.09 -13.43
CA LYS A 171 -27.37 -7.58 -12.42
C LYS A 171 -26.85 -7.90 -11.03
N GLU A 172 -27.38 -7.18 -10.03
CA GLU A 172 -27.10 -7.47 -8.63
C GLU A 172 -27.47 -8.93 -8.29
N GLY A 173 -26.57 -9.62 -7.59
CA GLY A 173 -26.73 -11.03 -7.22
C GLY A 173 -26.38 -12.04 -8.32
N GLU A 174 -26.17 -11.62 -9.57
CA GLU A 174 -25.71 -12.55 -10.61
C GLU A 174 -24.25 -12.96 -10.39
N VAL A 175 -23.98 -14.25 -10.58
CA VAL A 175 -22.66 -14.84 -10.40
C VAL A 175 -21.89 -14.77 -11.71
N PRO A 176 -20.63 -14.26 -11.72
CA PRO A 176 -19.79 -14.31 -12.91
C PRO A 176 -19.62 -15.73 -13.44
N ASP A 177 -19.89 -15.92 -14.73
CA ASP A 177 -19.70 -17.22 -15.37
C ASP A 177 -18.20 -17.55 -15.59
N ARG A 178 -17.95 -18.83 -15.92
CA ARG A 178 -16.59 -19.33 -16.17
C ARG A 178 -15.90 -18.70 -17.37
N THR A 179 -16.65 -18.24 -18.36
CA THR A 179 -16.10 -17.61 -19.57
C THR A 179 -15.49 -16.26 -19.20
N ARG A 180 -16.21 -15.44 -18.42
CA ARG A 180 -15.74 -14.14 -17.88
C ARG A 180 -14.51 -14.30 -16.99
N VAL A 181 -14.53 -15.29 -16.09
CA VAL A 181 -13.39 -15.61 -15.21
C VAL A 181 -12.14 -15.96 -16.02
N ARG A 182 -12.27 -16.89 -16.99
CA ARG A 182 -11.14 -17.32 -17.84
C ARG A 182 -10.65 -16.21 -18.76
N GLY A 183 -11.57 -15.43 -19.31
CA GLY A 183 -11.26 -14.25 -20.12
C GLY A 183 -10.42 -13.25 -19.32
N MET A 184 -10.85 -12.90 -18.10
CA MET A 184 -10.08 -11.98 -17.25
C MET A 184 -8.69 -12.54 -16.92
N ALA A 185 -8.58 -13.82 -16.58
CA ALA A 185 -7.27 -14.44 -16.34
C ALA A 185 -6.36 -14.39 -17.57
N ALA A 186 -6.90 -14.65 -18.77
CA ALA A 186 -6.15 -14.56 -20.02
C ALA A 186 -5.71 -13.11 -20.32
N TRP A 187 -6.59 -12.14 -20.09
CA TRP A 187 -6.32 -10.70 -20.24
C TRP A 187 -5.17 -10.24 -19.33
N LEU A 188 -5.24 -10.55 -18.03
CA LEU A 188 -4.19 -10.19 -17.06
C LEU A 188 -2.87 -10.92 -17.36
N ASN A 189 -2.93 -12.17 -17.81
CA ASN A 189 -1.73 -12.92 -18.22
C ASN A 189 -1.10 -12.37 -19.50
N ALA A 190 -1.88 -11.86 -20.46
CA ALA A 190 -1.35 -11.20 -21.65
C ALA A 190 -0.53 -9.97 -21.29
N ARG A 191 -1.05 -9.14 -20.37
CA ARG A 191 -0.34 -7.97 -19.81
C ARG A 191 0.96 -8.36 -19.12
N GLN A 192 0.92 -9.41 -18.29
CA GLN A 192 2.12 -9.92 -17.63
C GLN A 192 3.18 -10.42 -18.63
N VAL A 193 2.76 -11.12 -19.70
CA VAL A 193 3.68 -11.57 -20.74
C VAL A 193 4.32 -10.38 -21.47
N GLY A 194 3.57 -9.31 -21.73
CA GLY A 194 4.13 -8.09 -22.32
C GLY A 194 5.24 -7.48 -21.45
N VAL A 195 5.00 -7.35 -20.15
CA VAL A 195 6.01 -6.87 -19.18
C VAL A 195 7.22 -7.81 -19.07
N LEU A 196 6.99 -9.14 -19.06
CA LEU A 196 8.08 -10.12 -19.02
C LEU A 196 8.96 -10.05 -20.28
N ASN A 197 8.35 -9.96 -21.47
CA ASN A 197 9.07 -9.82 -22.73
C ASN A 197 9.90 -8.52 -22.74
N ALA A 198 9.32 -7.41 -22.28
CA ALA A 198 10.04 -6.14 -22.22
C ALA A 198 11.25 -6.18 -21.29
N ARG A 199 11.12 -6.79 -20.10
CA ARG A 199 12.24 -6.98 -19.17
C ARG A 199 13.33 -7.91 -19.71
N ARG A 200 12.95 -8.94 -20.47
CA ARG A 200 13.90 -9.85 -21.13
C ARG A 200 14.68 -9.13 -22.23
N ASP A 201 13.99 -8.35 -23.04
CA ASP A 201 14.57 -7.70 -24.23
C ASP A 201 15.31 -6.39 -23.87
N VAL A 202 14.97 -5.77 -22.72
CA VAL A 202 15.62 -4.58 -22.16
C VAL A 202 16.02 -4.85 -20.71
N PRO A 203 17.19 -5.48 -20.45
CA PRO A 203 17.69 -5.73 -19.11
C PRO A 203 18.26 -4.44 -18.49
N ALA A 204 17.39 -3.47 -18.20
CA ALA A 204 17.77 -2.19 -17.62
C ALA A 204 18.07 -2.31 -16.12
N GLU A 205 19.15 -1.65 -15.67
CA GLU A 205 19.48 -1.52 -14.26
C GLU A 205 18.89 -0.24 -13.67
N GLY A 206 18.62 -0.23 -12.35
CA GLY A 206 18.13 0.95 -11.66
C GLY A 206 16.75 1.42 -12.15
N VAL A 207 15.89 0.53 -12.63
CA VAL A 207 14.47 0.79 -12.93
C VAL A 207 13.71 -0.52 -12.82
N THR A 208 12.44 -0.48 -12.47
CA THR A 208 11.58 -1.66 -12.43
C THR A 208 10.26 -1.35 -13.10
N VAL A 209 9.82 -2.22 -13.99
CA VAL A 209 8.43 -2.26 -14.48
C VAL A 209 7.83 -3.58 -14.04
N ALA A 210 6.72 -3.49 -13.30
CA ALA A 210 5.97 -4.62 -12.79
C ALA A 210 4.51 -4.53 -13.26
N HIS A 211 3.82 -5.67 -13.33
CA HIS A 211 2.39 -5.70 -13.54
C HIS A 211 1.65 -6.25 -12.31
N ALA A 212 0.53 -5.60 -11.97
CA ALA A 212 -0.26 -5.88 -10.80
C ALA A 212 -1.72 -6.21 -11.16
N VAL A 213 -2.30 -7.18 -10.46
CA VAL A 213 -3.73 -7.47 -10.50
C VAL A 213 -4.40 -6.84 -9.30
N GLU A 214 -5.26 -5.84 -9.52
CA GLU A 214 -6.08 -5.26 -8.45
C GLU A 214 -7.40 -5.99 -8.30
N VAL A 215 -7.68 -6.38 -7.06
CA VAL A 215 -8.90 -7.03 -6.61
C VAL A 215 -9.67 -6.11 -5.65
N ASN A 216 -10.95 -6.39 -5.47
CA ASN A 216 -11.81 -5.76 -4.46
C ASN A 216 -12.87 -6.79 -4.00
N LEU A 217 -13.72 -6.49 -3.03
CA LEU A 217 -14.72 -7.45 -2.51
C LEU A 217 -14.09 -8.71 -1.88
N LEU A 218 -13.03 -8.56 -1.09
CA LEU A 218 -12.39 -9.67 -0.37
C LEU A 218 -13.32 -10.29 0.68
N ARG A 219 -14.28 -9.56 1.23
CA ARG A 219 -15.34 -10.13 2.07
C ARG A 219 -16.18 -11.15 1.33
N GLU A 220 -16.53 -10.86 0.08
CA GLU A 220 -17.25 -11.80 -0.79
C GLU A 220 -16.36 -13.01 -1.10
N ALA A 221 -15.06 -12.78 -1.30
CA ALA A 221 -14.11 -13.87 -1.51
C ALA A 221 -14.01 -14.79 -0.28
N MET A 222 -13.90 -14.21 0.92
CA MET A 222 -13.87 -14.95 2.19
C MET A 222 -15.19 -15.67 2.48
N ALA A 223 -16.32 -15.15 1.99
CA ALA A 223 -17.62 -15.82 2.03
C ALA A 223 -17.75 -17.00 1.05
N GLY A 224 -16.75 -17.23 0.19
CA GLY A 224 -16.72 -18.33 -0.78
C GLY A 224 -17.40 -18.03 -2.11
N ASN A 225 -17.73 -16.76 -2.39
CA ASN A 225 -18.33 -16.36 -3.65
C ASN A 225 -17.32 -16.33 -4.80
N VAL A 226 -17.83 -16.33 -6.03
CA VAL A 226 -17.00 -16.19 -7.23
C VAL A 226 -16.44 -14.78 -7.30
N THR A 227 -15.13 -14.65 -7.19
CA THR A 227 -14.42 -13.35 -7.15
C THR A 227 -13.13 -13.40 -7.94
N VAL A 228 -12.53 -12.24 -8.21
CA VAL A 228 -11.19 -12.22 -8.82
C VAL A 228 -10.19 -12.89 -7.89
N THR A 229 -10.27 -12.65 -6.58
CA THR A 229 -9.39 -13.33 -5.61
C THR A 229 -9.53 -14.86 -5.61
N ASN A 230 -10.76 -15.40 -5.68
CA ASN A 230 -10.98 -16.84 -5.61
C ASN A 230 -10.74 -17.57 -6.93
N ASP A 231 -11.13 -16.95 -8.05
CA ASP A 231 -11.31 -17.67 -9.31
C ASP A 231 -10.39 -17.16 -10.43
N VAL A 232 -9.86 -15.95 -10.33
CA VAL A 232 -8.97 -15.35 -11.34
C VAL A 232 -7.52 -15.35 -10.87
N VAL A 233 -7.22 -14.80 -9.68
CA VAL A 233 -5.86 -14.68 -9.12
C VAL A 233 -5.08 -16.00 -9.19
N PRO A 234 -5.64 -17.16 -8.79
CA PRO A 234 -4.93 -18.44 -8.87
C PRO A 234 -4.57 -18.89 -10.30
N LEU A 235 -5.21 -18.31 -11.32
CA LEU A 235 -4.96 -18.57 -12.73
C LEU A 235 -3.99 -17.57 -13.36
N THR A 236 -3.53 -16.58 -12.59
CA THR A 236 -2.60 -15.55 -13.07
C THR A 236 -1.16 -15.84 -12.63
N ARG A 237 -0.22 -15.04 -13.14
CA ARG A 237 1.21 -15.08 -12.78
C ARG A 237 1.79 -13.67 -12.65
N ALA A 238 0.98 -12.75 -12.13
CA ALA A 238 1.35 -11.34 -12.04
C ALA A 238 2.54 -11.11 -11.11
N ASP A 239 3.28 -10.00 -11.31
CA ASP A 239 4.37 -9.66 -10.39
C ASP A 239 3.84 -9.29 -9.00
N LEU A 240 2.66 -8.68 -8.95
CA LEU A 240 2.04 -8.09 -7.76
C LEU A 240 0.51 -8.30 -7.73
N TYR A 241 -0.06 -8.23 -6.53
CA TYR A 241 -1.50 -8.28 -6.28
C TYR A 241 -1.89 -7.10 -5.38
N SER A 242 -2.85 -6.31 -5.83
CA SER A 242 -3.30 -5.08 -5.19
C SER A 242 -4.69 -5.27 -4.61
N TYR A 243 -4.98 -4.67 -3.47
CA TYR A 243 -6.32 -4.66 -2.86
C TYR A 243 -6.90 -3.25 -2.79
N SER A 244 -8.08 -3.04 -3.39
CA SER A 244 -8.96 -1.89 -3.10
C SER A 244 -9.96 -2.26 -2.00
N SER A 245 -9.79 -1.68 -0.82
CA SER A 245 -10.32 -2.19 0.45
C SER A 245 -11.63 -1.55 0.94
N TRP A 246 -12.45 -1.03 0.04
CA TRP A 246 -13.70 -0.38 0.43
C TRP A 246 -14.73 -1.31 1.11
N ASP A 247 -14.57 -2.63 0.95
CA ASP A 247 -15.50 -3.61 1.48
C ASP A 247 -15.23 -3.99 2.95
N VAL A 248 -14.07 -3.70 3.54
CA VAL A 248 -13.76 -4.13 4.93
C VAL A 248 -14.49 -3.36 6.03
N GLN A 249 -15.49 -2.54 5.69
CA GLN A 249 -16.25 -1.72 6.65
C GLN A 249 -15.37 -0.82 7.53
N PHE A 250 -14.20 -0.43 7.02
CA PHE A 250 -13.22 0.38 7.73
C PHE A 250 -12.70 -0.25 9.04
N ASP A 251 -12.74 -1.59 9.15
CA ASP A 251 -12.22 -2.37 10.28
C ASP A 251 -10.77 -2.84 10.01
N PRO A 252 -9.78 -2.40 10.81
CA PRO A 252 -8.40 -2.85 10.69
C PRO A 252 -8.19 -4.37 10.83
N ALA A 253 -8.97 -5.05 11.67
CA ALA A 253 -8.84 -6.49 11.84
C ALA A 253 -9.38 -7.25 10.62
N GLU A 254 -10.47 -6.76 10.01
CA GLU A 254 -10.99 -7.31 8.76
C GLU A 254 -10.03 -7.04 7.59
N LEU A 255 -9.38 -5.86 7.54
CA LEU A 255 -8.33 -5.56 6.57
C LEU A 255 -7.18 -6.59 6.64
N VAL A 256 -6.69 -6.89 7.84
CA VAL A 256 -5.62 -7.88 8.04
C VAL A 256 -6.06 -9.27 7.57
N ARG A 257 -7.27 -9.71 7.93
CA ARG A 257 -7.82 -10.99 7.44
C ARG A 257 -7.92 -11.03 5.91
N ALA A 258 -8.36 -9.94 5.29
CA ALA A 258 -8.48 -9.83 3.84
C ALA A 258 -7.10 -9.88 3.15
N LEU A 259 -6.08 -9.23 3.72
CA LEU A 259 -4.71 -9.27 3.22
C LEU A 259 -4.09 -10.66 3.34
N ASP A 260 -4.29 -11.34 4.48
CA ASP A 260 -3.88 -12.73 4.66
C ASP A 260 -4.54 -13.65 3.63
N TYR A 261 -5.83 -13.46 3.41
CA TYR A 261 -6.60 -14.23 2.44
C TYR A 261 -6.09 -14.01 1.01
N LEU A 262 -5.84 -12.76 0.62
CA LEU A 262 -5.28 -12.45 -0.69
C LEU A 262 -3.88 -13.06 -0.85
N ALA A 263 -3.01 -12.90 0.14
CA ALA A 263 -1.65 -13.46 0.12
C ALA A 263 -1.65 -14.99 -0.01
N ALA A 264 -2.58 -15.68 0.64
CA ALA A 264 -2.71 -17.14 0.53
C ALA A 264 -3.20 -17.60 -0.86
N LYS A 265 -3.85 -16.73 -1.62
CA LYS A 265 -4.34 -17.01 -2.98
C LYS A 265 -3.37 -16.57 -4.07
N ALA A 266 -2.58 -15.54 -3.80
CA ALA A 266 -1.62 -14.95 -4.71
C ALA A 266 -0.45 -15.91 -5.03
N PRO A 267 -0.24 -16.29 -6.30
CA PRO A 267 0.98 -16.98 -6.71
C PRO A 267 2.24 -16.17 -6.42
N ASP A 268 3.31 -16.83 -5.95
CA ASP A 268 4.63 -16.21 -5.83
C ASP A 268 5.12 -15.68 -7.18
N SER A 269 5.70 -14.48 -7.18
CA SER A 269 6.30 -13.91 -8.40
C SER A 269 7.82 -14.03 -8.43
N SER A 270 8.43 -14.08 -9.61
CA SER A 270 9.89 -14.07 -9.73
C SER A 270 10.51 -12.75 -9.25
N LEU A 271 9.78 -11.64 -9.34
CA LEU A 271 10.26 -10.31 -8.97
C LEU A 271 10.17 -10.03 -7.47
N TYR A 272 9.11 -10.50 -6.80
CA TYR A 272 8.83 -10.16 -5.39
C TYR A 272 8.65 -11.38 -4.48
N GLY A 273 8.68 -12.60 -5.02
CA GLY A 273 8.35 -13.82 -4.29
C GLY A 273 6.95 -13.72 -3.67
N ARG A 274 6.82 -14.26 -2.45
CA ARG A 274 5.59 -14.16 -1.64
C ARG A 274 5.28 -12.76 -1.10
N ARG A 275 6.16 -11.78 -1.26
CA ARG A 275 5.98 -10.39 -0.75
C ARG A 275 5.50 -9.47 -1.86
N ASN A 276 4.45 -9.93 -2.52
CA ASN A 276 3.90 -9.34 -3.75
C ASN A 276 2.52 -8.70 -3.55
N VAL A 277 2.05 -8.53 -2.31
CA VAL A 277 0.78 -7.88 -1.99
C VAL A 277 0.96 -6.42 -1.60
N TYR A 278 0.06 -5.55 -2.05
CA TYR A 278 -0.06 -4.16 -1.58
C TYR A 278 -1.51 -3.69 -1.47
N LEU A 279 -1.71 -2.61 -0.72
CA LEU A 279 -3.01 -1.97 -0.53
C LEU A 279 -3.15 -0.82 -1.52
N GLY A 280 -3.88 -1.06 -2.61
CA GLY A 280 -4.02 -0.16 -3.75
C GLY A 280 -5.02 0.97 -3.55
N GLU A 281 -6.02 0.77 -2.68
CA GLU A 281 -6.92 1.82 -2.19
C GLU A 281 -7.40 1.53 -0.77
N PHE A 282 -7.41 2.57 0.05
CA PHE A 282 -8.09 2.61 1.33
C PHE A 282 -8.43 4.05 1.71
N GLY A 283 -9.33 4.23 2.67
CA GLY A 283 -9.67 5.54 3.19
C GLY A 283 -11.03 5.55 3.86
N ALA A 284 -11.56 6.75 4.11
CA ALA A 284 -12.94 6.95 4.57
C ALA A 284 -13.41 8.34 4.11
N ALA A 285 -14.69 8.46 3.76
CA ALA A 285 -15.33 9.72 3.39
C ALA A 285 -16.08 10.32 4.58
N LYS A 286 -16.55 11.57 4.44
CA LYS A 286 -17.49 12.17 5.42
C LYS A 286 -18.77 11.35 5.54
N ASP A 287 -19.24 10.79 4.43
CA ASP A 287 -20.47 9.98 4.41
C ASP A 287 -20.32 8.66 5.16
N HIS A 288 -19.07 8.17 5.32
CA HIS A 288 -18.77 6.98 6.10
C HIS A 288 -18.55 7.33 7.57
N VAL A 289 -17.79 8.40 7.83
CA VAL A 289 -17.48 8.90 9.17
C VAL A 289 -17.53 10.42 9.15
N ALA A 290 -18.58 11.00 9.74
CA ALA A 290 -18.89 12.42 9.62
C ALA A 290 -17.86 13.32 10.33
N ASP A 291 -17.54 13.00 11.58
CA ASP A 291 -16.57 13.74 12.38
C ASP A 291 -15.14 13.58 11.82
N GLU A 292 -14.39 14.69 11.70
CA GLU A 292 -13.05 14.67 11.10
C GLU A 292 -12.00 14.02 12.01
N GLN A 293 -12.15 14.13 13.34
CA GLN A 293 -11.25 13.50 14.30
C GLN A 293 -11.40 11.98 14.22
N ASP A 294 -12.64 11.49 14.24
CA ASP A 294 -12.95 10.06 14.17
C ASP A 294 -12.56 9.48 12.81
N ARG A 295 -12.86 10.19 11.72
CA ARG A 295 -12.46 9.77 10.37
C ARG A 295 -10.94 9.66 10.25
N ALA A 296 -10.20 10.63 10.78
CA ALA A 296 -8.74 10.59 10.80
C ALA A 296 -8.20 9.45 11.67
N ALA A 297 -8.90 9.05 12.74
CA ALA A 297 -8.55 7.89 13.55
C ALA A 297 -8.73 6.59 12.77
N VAL A 298 -9.87 6.41 12.11
CA VAL A 298 -10.15 5.24 11.25
C VAL A 298 -9.09 5.09 10.16
N ILE A 299 -8.78 6.17 9.42
CA ILE A 299 -7.79 6.11 8.34
C ILE A 299 -6.39 5.80 8.90
N ARG A 300 -6.02 6.38 10.06
CA ARG A 300 -4.76 6.06 10.73
C ARG A 300 -4.69 4.58 11.11
N GLU A 301 -5.74 4.02 11.69
CA GLU A 301 -5.76 2.62 12.13
C GLU A 301 -5.67 1.64 10.97
N LEU A 302 -6.33 1.94 9.84
CA LEU A 302 -6.16 1.18 8.60
C LEU A 302 -4.72 1.30 8.05
N THR A 303 -4.12 2.49 8.13
CA THR A 303 -2.72 2.72 7.74
C THR A 303 -1.78 1.86 8.59
N ASP A 304 -1.95 1.89 9.92
CA ASP A 304 -1.13 1.14 10.86
C ASP A 304 -1.28 -0.37 10.69
N ALA A 305 -2.50 -0.86 10.44
CA ALA A 305 -2.75 -2.26 10.09
C ALA A 305 -2.05 -2.70 8.80
N ALA A 306 -2.14 -1.89 7.74
CA ALA A 306 -1.44 -2.19 6.48
C ALA A 306 0.08 -2.23 6.67
N LEU A 307 0.64 -1.24 7.39
CA LEU A 307 2.08 -1.16 7.67
C LEU A 307 2.55 -2.31 8.58
N GLY A 308 1.79 -2.64 9.61
CA GLY A 308 2.03 -3.76 10.52
C GLY A 308 2.04 -5.10 9.79
N TRP A 309 1.06 -5.32 8.90
CA TRP A 309 0.99 -6.49 8.04
C TRP A 309 2.24 -6.61 7.15
N GLY A 310 2.74 -5.45 6.69
CA GLY A 310 3.95 -5.32 5.89
C GLY A 310 3.66 -5.27 4.39
N VAL A 311 2.57 -4.59 4.02
CA VAL A 311 2.23 -4.37 2.60
C VAL A 311 3.39 -3.68 1.87
N ARG A 312 3.54 -3.97 0.58
CA ARG A 312 4.59 -3.33 -0.21
C ARG A 312 4.36 -1.82 -0.38
N TRP A 313 3.11 -1.43 -0.59
CA TRP A 313 2.63 -0.05 -0.59
C TRP A 313 1.25 0.04 0.05
N ALA A 314 0.89 1.21 0.59
CA ALA A 314 -0.47 1.54 0.98
C ALA A 314 -0.86 2.89 0.39
N VAL A 315 -1.90 2.92 -0.44
CA VAL A 315 -2.28 4.09 -1.22
C VAL A 315 -3.64 4.62 -0.77
N TYR A 316 -3.63 5.82 -0.21
CA TYR A 316 -4.84 6.50 0.22
C TYR A 316 -5.66 7.00 -0.96
N TRP A 317 -6.99 6.91 -0.84
CA TRP A 317 -7.93 7.59 -1.71
C TRP A 317 -8.55 8.79 -0.99
N GLN A 318 -8.23 10.04 -1.35
CA GLN A 318 -7.28 10.52 -2.38
C GLN A 318 -6.85 11.99 -2.11
N LEU A 319 -5.95 12.55 -2.93
CA LEU A 319 -5.46 13.93 -2.75
C LEU A 319 -6.60 14.98 -2.79
N TYR A 320 -7.33 15.03 -3.91
CA TYR A 320 -8.47 15.92 -4.11
C TYR A 320 -9.73 15.09 -4.31
N CYS A 321 -10.80 15.36 -3.56
CA CYS A 321 -12.01 14.56 -3.68
C CYS A 321 -12.60 14.70 -5.08
N ASN A 322 -12.82 13.57 -5.76
CA ASN A 322 -13.48 13.54 -7.06
C ASN A 322 -14.94 13.06 -7.03
N GLU A 323 -15.49 12.84 -5.84
CA GLU A 323 -16.80 12.22 -5.63
C GLU A 323 -17.85 13.26 -5.27
N PRO A 324 -18.75 13.66 -6.17
CA PRO A 324 -19.84 14.56 -5.85
C PRO A 324 -20.83 13.89 -4.88
N ALA A 325 -21.17 14.59 -3.81
CA ALA A 325 -22.29 14.21 -2.94
C ALA A 325 -23.64 14.71 -3.50
N ARG A 326 -23.59 15.67 -4.43
CA ARG A 326 -24.74 16.26 -5.11
C ARG A 326 -24.30 16.91 -6.42
N VAL A 327 -25.27 17.20 -7.27
CA VAL A 327 -25.06 18.09 -8.44
C VAL A 327 -24.79 19.51 -7.93
N TYR A 328 -23.73 20.13 -8.43
CA TYR A 328 -23.40 21.54 -8.20
C TYR A 328 -23.31 22.26 -9.54
N THR A 329 -23.80 23.51 -9.60
CA THR A 329 -23.86 24.32 -10.82
C THR A 329 -22.72 25.34 -10.91
N THR A 330 -21.88 25.43 -9.88
CA THR A 330 -20.72 26.30 -9.85
C THR A 330 -19.57 25.68 -10.66
N PRO A 331 -18.66 26.51 -11.23
CA PRO A 331 -17.49 25.99 -11.95
C PRO A 331 -16.56 25.13 -11.06
N ARG A 332 -16.59 25.35 -9.75
CA ARG A 332 -15.85 24.57 -8.75
C ARG A 332 -16.78 24.20 -7.59
N PRO A 333 -16.67 22.98 -7.03
CA PRO A 333 -17.45 22.55 -5.88
C PRO A 333 -17.01 23.27 -4.60
N ALA A 334 -17.93 23.46 -3.66
CA ALA A 334 -17.61 23.72 -2.26
C ALA A 334 -17.43 22.38 -1.51
N ASN A 335 -16.88 22.42 -0.29
CA ASN A 335 -16.66 21.21 0.54
C ASN A 335 -17.96 20.38 0.71
N GLN A 336 -19.08 21.05 0.86
CA GLN A 336 -20.39 20.43 1.06
C GLN A 336 -20.96 19.75 -0.20
N ASP A 337 -20.34 19.94 -1.37
CA ASP A 337 -20.77 19.37 -2.63
C ASP A 337 -20.10 18.02 -2.94
N LEU A 338 -19.08 17.64 -2.17
CA LEU A 338 -18.34 16.40 -2.36
C LEU A 338 -18.43 15.48 -1.13
N ARG A 339 -18.21 14.17 -1.35
CA ARG A 339 -18.26 13.11 -0.31
C ARG A 339 -17.11 13.20 0.69
N GLY A 340 -16.00 13.82 0.31
CA GLY A 340 -14.94 14.22 1.25
C GLY A 340 -13.82 13.21 1.49
N PHE A 341 -13.37 12.53 0.44
CA PHE A 341 -12.17 11.67 0.45
C PHE A 341 -10.83 12.44 0.44
N TRP A 342 -10.87 13.77 0.35
CA TRP A 342 -9.72 14.63 0.12
C TRP A 342 -8.64 14.55 1.22
N LEU A 343 -7.41 14.90 0.87
CA LEU A 343 -6.40 15.41 1.80
C LEU A 343 -6.42 16.94 1.85
N ILE A 344 -6.68 17.59 0.72
CA ILE A 344 -6.82 19.04 0.57
C ILE A 344 -8.23 19.34 0.06
N ARG A 345 -9.01 20.08 0.83
CA ARG A 345 -10.40 20.44 0.52
C ARG A 345 -10.51 21.46 -0.61
N PRO A 346 -11.67 21.60 -1.29
CA PRO A 346 -11.90 22.64 -2.28
C PRO A 346 -11.60 24.08 -1.83
N ASP A 347 -11.73 24.37 -0.52
CA ASP A 347 -11.38 25.66 0.09
C ASP A 347 -9.86 25.86 0.33
N GLY A 348 -9.03 24.90 -0.08
CA GLY A 348 -7.57 24.92 0.09
C GLY A 348 -7.07 24.46 1.45
N VAL A 349 -7.97 24.12 2.38
CA VAL A 349 -7.58 23.70 3.73
C VAL A 349 -7.06 22.26 3.69
N ARG A 350 -5.86 22.06 4.26
CA ARG A 350 -5.27 20.76 4.54
C ARG A 350 -6.00 20.11 5.73
N THR A 351 -6.47 18.88 5.53
CA THR A 351 -7.20 18.14 6.57
C THR A 351 -6.29 17.66 7.69
N ARG A 352 -6.89 17.20 8.79
CA ARG A 352 -6.16 16.49 9.85
C ARG A 352 -5.41 15.27 9.30
N MET A 353 -5.98 14.58 8.31
CA MET A 353 -5.34 13.43 7.70
C MET A 353 -4.09 13.80 6.87
N TYR A 354 -4.08 14.98 6.22
CA TYR A 354 -2.88 15.52 5.58
C TYR A 354 -1.74 15.62 6.61
N SER A 355 -1.99 16.21 7.78
CA SER A 355 -0.99 16.35 8.84
C SER A 355 -0.53 14.99 9.38
N ASN A 356 -1.45 14.02 9.53
CA ASN A 356 -1.09 12.67 9.96
C ASN A 356 -0.11 12.02 8.97
N PHE A 357 -0.39 12.07 7.67
CA PHE A 357 0.50 11.51 6.65
C PHE A 357 1.83 12.27 6.57
N PHE A 358 1.80 13.60 6.61
CA PHE A 358 3.01 14.44 6.65
C PHE A 358 3.98 14.01 7.76
N ASN A 359 3.46 13.67 8.94
CA ASN A 359 4.28 13.15 10.05
C ASN A 359 4.79 11.73 9.76
N HIS A 360 3.95 10.83 9.24
CA HIS A 360 4.36 9.46 8.90
C HIS A 360 5.52 9.45 7.88
N PHE A 361 5.49 10.31 6.86
CA PHE A 361 6.51 10.35 5.81
C PHE A 361 7.93 10.69 6.28
N ARG A 362 8.08 11.21 7.50
CA ARG A 362 9.38 11.49 8.14
C ARG A 362 9.95 10.30 8.92
N THR A 363 9.17 9.24 9.08
CA THR A 363 9.58 8.03 9.80
C THR A 363 10.24 7.02 8.88
N SER A 364 10.97 6.08 9.48
CA SER A 364 11.46 4.88 8.81
C SER A 364 10.83 3.63 9.41
N LEU A 365 10.57 2.63 8.58
CA LEU A 365 10.01 1.35 8.96
C LEU A 365 11.10 0.28 8.93
N VAL A 366 11.30 -0.42 10.04
CA VAL A 366 12.26 -1.51 10.16
C VAL A 366 11.50 -2.78 10.56
N ARG A 367 11.43 -3.75 9.65
CA ARG A 367 10.84 -5.06 9.97
C ARG A 367 11.85 -5.91 10.71
N VAL A 368 11.50 -6.32 11.92
CA VAL A 368 12.40 -7.02 12.83
C VAL A 368 11.77 -8.28 13.37
N LEU A 369 12.63 -9.26 13.64
CA LEU A 369 12.32 -10.34 14.55
C LEU A 369 13.10 -10.09 15.84
N LEU A 370 12.38 -10.04 16.95
CA LEU A 370 12.96 -9.92 18.27
C LEU A 370 13.11 -11.32 18.87
N ARG A 371 14.35 -11.74 19.16
CA ARG A 371 14.66 -13.04 19.75
C ARG A 371 15.27 -12.90 21.14
N GLY A 372 14.64 -13.51 22.15
CA GLY A 372 15.13 -13.52 23.53
C GLY A 372 16.30 -14.51 23.76
N PRO A 373 16.91 -14.50 24.97
CA PRO A 373 18.12 -15.28 25.27
C PRO A 373 18.00 -16.80 25.09
N GLY A 374 16.81 -17.36 25.30
CA GLY A 374 16.52 -18.80 25.08
C GLY A 374 16.36 -19.16 23.60
N GLY A 375 16.54 -18.22 22.70
CA GLY A 375 16.40 -18.42 21.26
C GLY A 375 14.96 -18.40 20.75
N HIS A 376 14.01 -18.02 21.61
CA HIS A 376 12.59 -17.89 21.32
C HIS A 376 12.23 -16.49 20.80
N PHE A 377 11.20 -16.38 19.97
CA PHE A 377 10.78 -15.11 19.37
C PHE A 377 9.73 -14.40 20.21
N VAL A 378 9.84 -13.07 20.31
CA VAL A 378 8.78 -12.21 20.83
C VAL A 378 7.64 -12.23 19.82
N THR A 379 6.50 -12.76 20.23
CA THR A 379 5.33 -12.96 19.38
C THR A 379 4.10 -12.43 20.13
N PRO A 380 3.46 -11.36 19.63
CA PRO A 380 2.15 -10.92 20.09
C PRO A 380 1.12 -12.02 19.88
N GLU A 381 0.27 -12.25 20.88
CA GLU A 381 -0.87 -13.16 20.76
C GLU A 381 -1.75 -12.78 19.57
N GLY A 382 -2.06 -13.73 18.69
CA GLY A 382 -2.88 -13.50 17.50
C GLY A 382 -2.30 -12.52 16.46
N GLY A 383 -1.03 -12.13 16.58
CA GLY A 383 -0.45 -11.04 15.79
C GLY A 383 -0.77 -9.64 16.31
N GLY A 384 -1.42 -9.53 17.48
CA GLY A 384 -1.79 -8.30 18.18
C GLY A 384 -3.17 -8.40 18.85
N GLY A 385 -3.54 -7.38 19.64
CA GLY A 385 -4.78 -7.32 20.42
C GLY A 385 -4.73 -7.93 21.83
N GLY A 386 -3.54 -8.23 22.36
CA GLY A 386 -3.42 -8.98 23.61
C GLY A 386 -2.04 -8.96 24.26
N SER A 387 -1.65 -10.08 24.88
CA SER A 387 -0.36 -10.20 25.57
C SER A 387 0.78 -10.45 24.58
N VAL A 388 2.00 -10.04 24.96
CA VAL A 388 3.21 -10.34 24.20
C VAL A 388 3.96 -11.47 24.87
N TRP A 389 4.26 -12.53 24.11
CA TRP A 389 4.90 -13.74 24.63
C TRP A 389 6.26 -13.98 23.99
N VAL A 390 7.23 -14.47 24.75
CA VAL A 390 8.46 -15.05 24.19
C VAL A 390 8.18 -16.53 23.93
N SER A 391 7.83 -16.87 22.69
CA SER A 391 7.34 -18.21 22.34
C SER A 391 7.83 -18.68 20.97
N GLY A 392 7.87 -20.00 20.78
CA GLY A 392 8.31 -20.63 19.53
C GLY A 392 9.81 -20.50 19.26
N THR A 393 10.41 -21.45 18.54
CA THR A 393 11.82 -21.38 18.10
C THR A 393 11.96 -21.09 16.61
N ARG A 394 10.83 -20.96 15.90
CA ARG A 394 10.74 -20.58 14.49
C ARG A 394 9.85 -19.34 14.38
N PRO A 395 10.26 -18.31 13.61
CA PRO A 395 9.43 -17.14 13.43
C PRO A 395 8.23 -17.48 12.54
N THR A 396 7.12 -16.79 12.79
CA THR A 396 5.93 -16.74 11.92
C THR A 396 5.73 -15.31 11.44
N ASP A 397 4.78 -15.07 10.53
CA ASP A 397 4.44 -13.69 10.13
C ASP A 397 3.94 -12.86 11.33
N GLN A 398 3.24 -13.49 12.27
CA GLN A 398 2.82 -12.88 13.54
C GLN A 398 3.99 -12.54 14.48
N SER A 399 5.16 -13.17 14.29
CA SER A 399 6.37 -12.85 15.06
C SER A 399 7.11 -11.63 14.51
N VAL A 400 6.76 -11.16 13.30
CA VAL A 400 7.38 -9.97 12.70
C VAL A 400 6.78 -8.72 13.34
N LEU A 401 7.66 -7.83 13.79
CA LEU A 401 7.31 -6.52 14.32
C LEU A 401 7.84 -5.44 13.38
N VAL A 402 7.19 -4.28 13.38
CA VAL A 402 7.64 -3.10 12.65
C VAL A 402 8.07 -2.03 13.65
N LEU A 403 9.36 -1.77 13.72
CA LEU A 403 9.87 -0.59 14.41
C LEU A 403 9.69 0.61 13.50
N ARG A 404 8.80 1.52 13.89
CA ARG A 404 8.67 2.84 13.29
C ARG A 404 9.61 3.79 14.00
N ASP A 405 10.73 4.08 13.35
CA ASP A 405 11.72 5.04 13.79
C ASP A 405 11.22 6.46 13.55
N LEU A 406 11.03 7.21 14.64
CA LEU A 406 10.33 8.49 14.64
C LEU A 406 11.18 9.65 14.09
N ASN A 407 12.51 9.51 14.05
CA ASN A 407 13.39 10.51 13.43
C ASN A 407 13.79 10.14 11.99
N GLY A 408 13.52 8.90 11.58
CA GLY A 408 13.75 8.39 10.24
C GLY A 408 15.22 8.14 9.89
N GLY A 409 15.45 7.65 8.67
CA GLY A 409 16.77 7.21 8.24
C GLY A 409 17.09 5.79 8.73
N SER A 410 18.35 5.54 9.07
CA SER A 410 18.79 4.25 9.60
C SER A 410 18.66 4.24 11.11
N LEU A 411 18.05 3.18 11.65
CA LEU A 411 17.89 2.97 13.09
C LEU A 411 19.23 3.00 13.83
N ARG A 412 19.30 3.75 14.92
CA ARG A 412 20.48 4.03 15.74
C ARG A 412 20.20 3.80 17.22
N ASN A 413 21.30 3.63 17.96
CA ASN A 413 21.25 3.67 19.42
C ASN A 413 20.72 5.03 19.90
N GLY A 414 19.67 5.00 20.73
CA GLY A 414 19.01 6.18 21.28
C GLY A 414 17.81 6.68 20.47
N ASP A 415 17.49 6.05 19.34
CA ASP A 415 16.30 6.43 18.58
C ASP A 415 15.02 6.07 19.34
N ALA A 416 14.06 7.00 19.28
CA ALA A 416 12.70 6.78 19.75
C ALA A 416 11.90 6.06 18.67
N VAL A 417 11.22 4.99 19.06
CA VAL A 417 10.43 4.15 18.16
C VAL A 417 9.03 3.90 18.70
N GLU A 418 8.12 3.66 17.77
CA GLU A 418 6.87 2.93 18.02
C GLU A 418 7.04 1.50 17.47
N ILE A 419 6.45 0.51 18.13
CA ILE A 419 6.55 -0.89 17.69
C ILE A 419 5.16 -1.39 17.33
N LEU A 420 4.94 -1.64 16.04
CA LEU A 420 3.70 -2.19 15.53
C LEU A 420 3.80 -3.71 15.40
N THR A 421 2.69 -4.38 15.71
CA THR A 421 2.49 -5.80 15.46
C THR A 421 1.92 -6.05 14.07
N HIS A 422 1.80 -7.31 13.69
CA HIS A 422 1.26 -7.74 12.40
C HIS A 422 -0.14 -7.20 12.13
N ASP A 423 -0.99 -7.10 13.15
CA ASP A 423 -2.35 -6.55 12.99
C ASP A 423 -2.41 -5.02 13.03
N GLY A 424 -1.29 -4.33 13.25
CA GLY A 424 -1.21 -2.86 13.38
C GLY A 424 -1.51 -2.32 14.78
N THR A 425 -1.58 -3.15 15.81
CA THR A 425 -1.58 -2.66 17.20
C THR A 425 -0.18 -2.25 17.65
N TYR A 426 -0.14 -1.31 18.58
CA TYR A 426 1.09 -0.84 19.19
C TYR A 426 1.43 -1.67 20.42
N LEU A 427 2.70 -2.05 20.55
CA LEU A 427 3.23 -2.44 21.85
C LEU A 427 3.15 -1.24 22.79
N ARG A 428 2.85 -1.53 24.05
CA ARG A 428 2.93 -0.56 25.14
C ARG A 428 3.49 -1.17 26.41
N GLU A 429 4.11 -0.32 27.19
CA GLU A 429 4.35 -0.52 28.61
C GLU A 429 3.04 -0.28 29.39
N ALA A 430 2.58 -1.27 30.13
CA ALA A 430 1.44 -1.15 31.02
C ALA A 430 1.85 -0.65 32.41
N GLU A 431 0.92 -0.03 33.13
CA GLU A 431 1.16 0.50 34.48
C GLU A 431 1.62 -0.56 35.48
N ASP A 432 1.26 -1.82 35.24
CA ASP A 432 1.68 -2.97 36.06
C ASP A 432 3.00 -3.60 35.61
N GLY A 433 3.74 -2.95 34.71
CA GLY A 433 5.04 -3.38 34.20
C GLY A 433 4.98 -4.44 33.10
N ARG A 434 3.80 -4.84 32.63
CA ARG A 434 3.66 -5.77 31.50
C ARG A 434 3.84 -5.08 30.15
N VAL A 435 4.24 -5.85 29.15
CA VAL A 435 4.20 -5.44 27.73
C VAL A 435 2.97 -6.03 27.07
N LEU A 436 2.14 -5.17 26.50
CA LEU A 436 0.89 -5.54 25.83
C LEU A 436 0.88 -4.97 24.42
N ALA A 437 0.14 -5.60 23.51
CA ALA A 437 -0.07 -5.14 22.14
C ALA A 437 -1.56 -4.88 21.91
N ASP A 438 -2.18 -3.95 22.65
CA ASP A 438 -3.63 -3.78 22.74
C ASP A 438 -4.08 -2.34 22.48
N ARG A 439 -3.27 -1.55 21.77
CA ARG A 439 -3.57 -0.14 21.43
C ARG A 439 -3.58 0.09 19.94
N ARG A 440 -4.55 0.87 19.47
CA ARG A 440 -4.72 1.34 18.08
C ARG A 440 -4.31 2.80 17.88
N GLN A 441 -3.80 3.41 18.95
CA GLN A 441 -3.35 4.78 18.96
C GLN A 441 -2.01 4.87 19.67
N ALA A 442 -1.08 5.59 19.06
CA ALA A 442 0.16 5.99 19.71
C ALA A 442 -0.14 6.90 20.92
N ILE A 443 0.36 6.50 22.08
CA ILE A 443 0.30 7.23 23.35
C ILE A 443 1.69 7.27 23.97
N GLU A 444 1.85 7.95 25.10
CA GLU A 444 3.16 8.02 25.77
C GLU A 444 3.74 6.62 26.07
N GLY A 445 2.92 5.70 26.58
CA GLY A 445 3.32 4.33 26.87
C GLY A 445 3.60 3.44 25.66
N THR A 446 3.38 3.89 24.42
CA THR A 446 3.72 3.14 23.20
C THR A 446 5.06 3.58 22.59
N ARG A 447 5.75 4.52 23.25
CA ARG A 447 7.06 5.00 22.80
C ARG A 447 8.16 4.29 23.57
N PHE A 448 9.15 3.84 22.81
CA PHE A 448 10.31 3.16 23.35
C PHE A 448 11.59 3.81 22.84
N VAL A 449 12.69 3.67 23.57
CA VAL A 449 14.02 4.05 23.11
C VAL A 449 14.84 2.79 22.88
N ILE A 450 15.40 2.66 21.69
CA ILE A 450 16.27 1.52 21.37
C ILE A 450 17.67 1.76 21.96
N ARG A 451 18.11 0.90 22.86
CA ARG A 451 19.45 0.95 23.47
C ARG A 451 20.30 -0.21 22.98
N LYS A 452 21.49 0.12 22.48
CA LYS A 452 22.48 -0.88 22.10
C LYS A 452 23.17 -1.46 23.33
N ILE A 453 23.27 -2.78 23.38
CA ILE A 453 24.00 -3.51 24.42
C ILE A 453 25.40 -3.84 23.92
N GLY A 454 26.41 -3.39 24.65
CA GLY A 454 27.83 -3.67 24.40
C GLY A 454 28.57 -2.54 23.68
N ALA A 455 29.87 -2.45 23.95
CA ALA A 455 30.73 -1.44 23.35
C ALA A 455 31.15 -1.86 21.93
N THR A 456 30.49 -1.30 20.92
CA THR A 456 30.98 -1.33 19.55
C THR A 456 31.00 0.11 19.04
N GLY A 457 32.00 0.49 18.25
CA GLY A 457 32.20 1.87 17.81
C GLY A 457 31.18 2.41 16.80
N HIS A 458 30.17 1.61 16.40
CA HIS A 458 29.16 2.00 15.42
C HIS A 458 27.80 2.30 16.08
N ASN A 459 27.22 3.46 15.72
CA ASN A 459 25.93 3.92 16.26
C ASN A 459 24.71 3.41 15.47
N VAL A 460 24.88 3.08 14.19
CA VAL A 460 23.80 2.51 13.35
C VAL A 460 23.60 1.05 13.72
N LEU A 461 22.37 0.65 14.00
CA LEU A 461 22.07 -0.70 14.47
C LEU A 461 22.05 -1.69 13.31
N GLY A 462 22.82 -2.75 13.48
CA GLY A 462 22.92 -3.85 12.53
C GLY A 462 22.14 -5.10 12.95
N PRO A 463 21.90 -6.03 12.02
CA PRO A 463 21.20 -7.31 12.26
C PRO A 463 21.93 -8.32 13.15
N ARG A 464 22.98 -7.93 13.87
CA ARG A 464 23.65 -8.74 14.90
C ARG A 464 23.82 -7.99 16.22
N ASP A 465 23.41 -6.73 16.27
CA ASP A 465 23.48 -5.95 17.48
C ASP A 465 22.46 -6.48 18.49
N ARG A 466 22.88 -6.55 19.75
CA ARG A 466 22.00 -6.85 20.88
C ARG A 466 21.42 -5.55 21.37
N LEU A 467 20.13 -5.55 21.65
CA LEU A 467 19.39 -4.36 22.04
C LEU A 467 18.66 -4.59 23.36
N ALA A 468 18.46 -3.50 24.08
CA ALA A 468 17.44 -3.35 25.11
C ALA A 468 16.40 -2.33 24.60
N ILE A 469 15.15 -2.51 24.97
CA ILE A 469 14.05 -1.62 24.61
C ILE A 469 13.62 -0.90 25.88
N GLU A 470 13.89 0.39 25.97
CA GLU A 470 13.57 1.20 27.15
C GLU A 470 12.16 1.81 26.99
N GLY A 471 11.27 1.56 27.95
CA GLY A 471 9.93 2.14 28.03
C GLY A 471 9.93 3.56 28.60
N ALA A 472 8.76 4.20 28.61
CA ALA A 472 8.58 5.57 29.06
C ALA A 472 8.89 5.74 30.55
N SER A 473 8.72 4.69 31.37
CA SER A 473 9.07 4.73 32.79
C SER A 473 10.57 4.55 33.07
N GLY A 474 11.38 4.30 32.02
CA GLY A 474 12.80 3.95 32.12
C GLY A 474 13.06 2.46 32.41
N GLN A 475 12.00 1.63 32.45
CA GLN A 475 12.15 0.17 32.53
C GLN A 475 12.54 -0.43 31.17
N PHE A 476 13.20 -1.58 31.19
CA PHE A 476 13.66 -2.28 30.00
C PHE A 476 12.85 -3.55 29.75
N LEU A 477 12.53 -3.81 28.48
CA LEU A 477 11.86 -5.03 28.01
C LEU A 477 12.83 -6.17 27.67
#